data_AF-V2Y2M6-F1
#
_entry.id   AF-V2Y2M6-F1
#
_cell.length_a   1.000
_cell.length_b   1.000
_cell.length_c   1.000
_cell.angle_alpha   90.00
_cell.angle_beta   90.00
_cell.angle_gamma   90.00
#
_symmetry.space_group_name_H-M   'P 1'
#
loop_
_entity.id
_entity.type
_entity.pdbx_description
1 polymer ?
#
loop_
_entity_poly.entity_id
_entity_poly.type
_entity_poly.pdbx_seq_one_letter_code
_entity_poly.pdbx_strand_id
1 'polypeptide(L)'
;MTIKEFACLCGCNPQTLRYYDHVNLLKPVKVDKWSGYRFYEEEQALAFVKIKNLQKAGFTIDEIKGLLDKDNLVIYQAFEKKIAEEEKRLQEIKDIQRSYQTEMNNIREKINEARKRITETMQDYDPSEEFGIDALEYEDIIGSVNNFFDNIIVSDTGKFDYEEFQRGEEAAEGKEYLNLLNNPDYEVVYEKHGWDNAKDFLDEFNDIKDKLEYALYFRINESKEASTMAFANTLLGILIARNTDKESNFTCNIEKSEDDKNHFWLLRHR
;
A
#
# COMPACT_ATOMS: atom_id res chain seq x y z
N MET A 1 -23.17 -37.51 33.67
CA MET A 1 -23.35 -36.05 33.85
C MET A 1 -24.15 -35.48 32.68
N THR A 2 -24.99 -34.46 32.92
CA THR A 2 -25.67 -33.74 31.82
C THR A 2 -24.67 -32.95 30.99
N ILE A 3 -25.02 -32.59 29.75
CA ILE A 3 -24.16 -31.75 28.90
C ILE A 3 -23.73 -30.42 29.57
N LYS A 4 -24.57 -29.84 30.44
CA LYS A 4 -24.23 -28.61 31.18
C LYS A 4 -23.16 -28.85 32.24
N GLU A 5 -23.31 -29.93 33.00
CA GLU A 5 -22.33 -30.33 34.03
C GLU A 5 -20.99 -30.70 33.39
N PHE A 6 -21.01 -31.45 32.29
CA PHE A 6 -19.79 -31.84 31.58
C PHE A 6 -19.11 -30.64 30.90
N ALA A 7 -19.88 -29.69 30.35
CA ALA A 7 -19.36 -28.44 29.82
C ALA A 7 -18.65 -27.62 30.91
N CYS A 8 -19.24 -27.55 32.11
CA CYS A 8 -18.64 -26.89 33.27
C CYS A 8 -17.33 -27.57 33.70
N LEU A 9 -17.31 -28.91 33.76
CA LEU A 9 -16.10 -29.69 34.08
C LEU A 9 -14.97 -29.43 33.07
N CYS A 10 -15.31 -29.38 31.78
CA CYS A 10 -14.35 -29.19 30.69
C CYS A 10 -14.01 -27.71 30.40
N GLY A 11 -14.60 -26.76 31.13
CA GLY A 11 -14.39 -25.32 30.90
C GLY A 11 -14.81 -24.83 29.51
N CYS A 12 -15.89 -25.39 28.96
CA CYS A 12 -16.38 -25.02 27.63
C CYS A 12 -17.87 -24.70 27.63
N ASN A 13 -18.38 -24.19 26.51
CA ASN A 13 -19.82 -23.97 26.36
C ASN A 13 -20.53 -25.28 25.93
N PRO A 14 -21.80 -25.51 26.32
CA PRO A 14 -22.56 -26.69 25.87
C PRO A 14 -22.70 -26.79 24.34
N GLN A 15 -22.61 -25.66 23.62
CA GLN A 15 -22.64 -25.63 22.16
C GLN A 15 -21.42 -26.32 21.54
N THR A 16 -20.23 -26.21 22.15
CA THR A 16 -18.99 -26.88 21.70
C THR A 16 -19.18 -28.39 21.73
N LEU A 17 -19.77 -28.92 22.79
CA LEU A 17 -20.04 -30.35 22.92
C LEU A 17 -21.12 -30.83 21.93
N ARG A 18 -22.16 -30.02 21.67
CA ARG A 18 -23.15 -30.33 20.62
C ARG A 18 -22.50 -30.35 19.24
N TYR A 19 -21.60 -29.42 18.97
CA TYR A 19 -20.85 -29.37 17.73
C TYR A 19 -19.94 -30.59 17.61
N TYR A 20 -19.20 -30.97 18.66
CA TYR A 20 -18.34 -32.17 18.66
C TYR A 20 -19.13 -33.46 18.47
N ASP A 21 -20.33 -33.57 19.04
CA ASP A 21 -21.25 -34.67 18.77
C ASP A 21 -21.65 -34.69 17.28
N HIS A 22 -22.08 -33.53 16.75
CA HIS A 22 -22.50 -33.38 15.35
C HIS A 22 -21.41 -33.75 14.35
N VAL A 23 -20.16 -33.32 14.60
CA VAL A 23 -19.03 -33.67 13.72
C VAL A 23 -18.45 -35.06 14.00
N ASN A 24 -19.03 -35.85 14.91
CA ASN A 24 -18.52 -37.17 15.34
C ASN A 24 -17.12 -37.14 15.97
N LEU A 25 -16.78 -36.06 16.67
CA LEU A 25 -15.49 -35.88 17.35
C LEU A 25 -15.53 -36.33 18.81
N LEU A 26 -16.63 -36.05 19.53
CA LEU A 26 -16.85 -36.51 20.90
C LEU A 26 -18.34 -36.78 21.12
N LYS A 27 -18.72 -38.06 21.10
CA LYS A 27 -20.11 -38.48 21.24
C LYS A 27 -20.51 -38.62 22.71
N PRO A 28 -21.75 -38.26 23.09
CA PRO A 28 -22.28 -38.58 24.41
C PRO A 28 -22.40 -40.10 24.58
N VAL A 29 -22.17 -40.61 25.79
CA VAL A 29 -22.38 -42.04 26.10
C VAL A 29 -23.85 -42.41 25.99
N LYS A 30 -24.75 -41.48 26.31
CA LYS A 30 -26.20 -41.71 26.22
C LYS A 30 -26.92 -40.47 25.72
N VAL A 31 -27.89 -40.69 24.83
CA VAL A 31 -28.88 -39.69 24.42
C VAL A 31 -30.25 -40.20 24.85
N ASP A 32 -30.96 -39.40 25.63
CA ASP A 32 -32.34 -39.71 26.02
C ASP A 32 -33.27 -39.64 24.81
N LYS A 33 -34.03 -40.71 24.58
CA LYS A 33 -34.87 -40.85 23.39
C LYS A 33 -36.14 -39.99 23.40
N TRP A 34 -36.60 -39.56 24.59
CA TRP A 34 -37.82 -38.77 24.74
C TRP A 34 -37.53 -37.28 24.84
N SER A 35 -36.46 -36.90 25.54
CA SER A 35 -36.12 -35.50 25.79
C SER A 35 -34.96 -34.97 24.93
N GLY A 36 -34.21 -35.85 24.26
CA GLY A 36 -33.01 -35.48 23.50
C GLY A 36 -31.83 -35.01 24.38
N TYR A 37 -31.89 -35.24 25.69
CA TYR A 37 -30.82 -34.85 26.62
C TYR A 37 -29.59 -35.73 26.41
N ARG A 38 -28.41 -35.10 26.38
CA ARG A 38 -27.11 -35.75 26.20
C ARG A 38 -26.41 -35.93 27.53
N PHE A 39 -25.86 -37.11 27.73
CA PHE A 39 -25.13 -37.49 28.93
C PHE A 39 -23.71 -37.94 28.57
N TYR A 40 -22.76 -37.44 29.35
CA TYR A 40 -21.34 -37.74 29.23
C TYR A 40 -20.83 -38.36 30.54
N GLU A 41 -19.80 -39.19 30.41
CA GLU A 41 -19.05 -39.79 31.54
C GLU A 41 -17.80 -38.94 31.85
N GLU A 42 -17.28 -39.04 33.07
CA GLU A 42 -16.15 -38.24 33.54
C GLU A 42 -14.87 -38.59 32.77
N GLU A 43 -14.70 -39.86 32.42
CA GLU A 43 -13.59 -40.41 31.65
C GLU A 43 -13.47 -39.75 30.26
N GLN A 44 -14.58 -39.27 29.69
CA GLN A 44 -14.59 -38.54 28.42
C GLN A 44 -13.92 -37.16 28.52
N ALA A 45 -13.67 -36.64 29.73
CA ALA A 45 -12.93 -35.40 29.92
C ALA A 45 -11.47 -35.52 29.44
N LEU A 46 -10.86 -36.71 29.57
CA LEU A 46 -9.50 -36.95 29.06
C LEU A 46 -9.46 -36.85 27.52
N ALA A 47 -10.46 -37.41 26.84
CA ALA A 47 -10.60 -37.27 25.39
C ALA A 47 -10.83 -35.81 25.00
N PHE A 48 -11.62 -35.06 25.76
CA PHE A 48 -11.83 -33.62 25.53
C PHE A 48 -10.53 -32.82 25.65
N VAL A 49 -9.71 -33.07 26.68
CA VAL A 49 -8.41 -32.42 26.86
C VAL A 49 -7.47 -32.74 25.67
N LYS A 50 -7.44 -34.00 25.23
CA LYS A 50 -6.65 -34.42 24.06
C LYS A 50 -7.08 -33.68 22.79
N ILE A 51 -8.40 -33.59 22.53
CA ILE A 51 -8.97 -32.81 21.41
C ILE A 51 -8.49 -31.35 21.48
N LYS A 52 -8.59 -30.72 22.66
CA LYS A 52 -8.22 -29.31 22.83
C LYS A 52 -6.74 -29.05 22.62
N ASN A 53 -5.87 -29.96 23.07
CA ASN A 53 -4.43 -29.83 22.85
C ASN A 53 -4.07 -29.96 21.36
N LEU A 54 -4.68 -30.89 20.64
CA LEU A 54 -4.48 -31.02 19.19
C LEU A 54 -5.02 -29.80 18.43
N GLN A 55 -6.18 -29.27 18.82
CA GLN A 55 -6.69 -28.02 18.23
C GLN A 55 -5.74 -26.83 18.44
N LYS A 56 -5.22 -26.68 19.66
CA LYS A 56 -4.24 -25.62 19.97
C LYS A 56 -2.94 -25.76 19.18
N ALA A 57 -2.56 -26.99 18.83
CA ALA A 57 -1.41 -27.28 17.99
C ALA A 57 -1.67 -27.11 16.49
N GLY A 58 -2.85 -26.62 16.09
CA GLY A 58 -3.17 -26.31 14.70
C GLY A 58 -3.69 -27.50 13.88
N PHE A 59 -4.04 -28.62 14.50
CA PHE A 59 -4.70 -29.73 13.80
C PHE A 59 -6.18 -29.39 13.52
N THR A 60 -6.61 -29.71 12.31
CA THR A 60 -8.01 -29.62 11.89
C THR A 60 -8.87 -30.69 12.56
N ILE A 61 -10.19 -30.47 12.61
CA ILE A 61 -11.12 -31.42 13.22
C ILE A 61 -11.05 -32.81 12.57
N ASP A 62 -10.82 -32.88 11.25
CA ASP A 62 -10.75 -34.15 10.55
C ASP A 62 -9.43 -34.89 10.82
N GLU A 63 -8.31 -34.18 10.94
CA GLU A 63 -7.05 -34.77 11.40
C GLU A 63 -7.17 -35.30 12.84
N ILE A 64 -7.82 -34.55 13.73
CA ILE A 64 -8.01 -34.95 15.12
C ILE A 64 -8.81 -36.26 15.20
N LYS A 65 -9.89 -36.42 14.43
CA LYS A 65 -10.65 -37.68 14.38
C LYS A 65 -9.76 -38.87 14.05
N GLY A 66 -8.81 -38.70 13.12
CA GLY A 66 -7.86 -39.74 12.74
C GLY A 66 -6.82 -40.07 13.83
N LEU A 67 -6.63 -39.21 14.82
CA LEU A 67 -5.59 -39.30 15.86
C LEU A 67 -6.13 -39.67 17.26
N LEU A 68 -7.43 -39.55 17.52
CA LEU A 68 -8.00 -39.77 18.85
C LEU A 68 -7.80 -41.21 19.36
N ASP A 69 -7.97 -42.19 18.48
CA ASP A 69 -7.85 -43.62 18.78
C ASP A 69 -6.49 -44.23 18.42
N LYS A 70 -5.49 -43.38 18.12
CA LYS A 70 -4.14 -43.83 17.76
C LYS A 70 -3.20 -43.87 18.96
N ASP A 71 -2.22 -44.75 18.87
CA ASP A 71 -1.14 -44.86 19.85
C ASP A 71 -0.30 -43.60 19.91
N ASN A 72 0.32 -43.37 21.06
CA ASN A 72 1.15 -42.20 21.33
C ASN A 72 2.22 -41.97 20.26
N LEU A 73 2.85 -43.04 19.74
CA LEU A 73 3.87 -42.93 18.69
C LEU A 73 3.35 -42.31 17.40
N VAL A 74 2.13 -42.67 16.98
CA VAL A 74 1.49 -42.11 15.77
C VAL A 74 1.16 -40.64 15.98
N ILE A 75 0.73 -40.28 17.19
CA ILE A 75 0.46 -38.90 17.55
C ILE A 75 1.74 -38.08 17.55
N TYR A 76 2.82 -38.57 18.15
CA TYR A 76 4.14 -37.92 18.11
C TYR A 76 4.62 -37.67 16.68
N GLN A 77 4.51 -38.67 15.79
CA GLN A 77 4.85 -38.50 14.37
C GLN A 77 3.97 -37.47 13.66
N ALA A 78 2.69 -37.38 14.01
CA ALA A 78 1.81 -36.34 13.47
C ALA A 78 2.24 -34.94 13.93
N PHE A 79 2.65 -34.79 15.19
CA PHE A 79 3.23 -33.55 15.70
C PHE A 79 4.53 -33.17 14.99
N GLU A 80 5.46 -34.10 14.82
CA GLU A 80 6.72 -33.84 14.09
C GLU A 80 6.46 -33.34 12.66
N LYS A 81 5.52 -33.98 11.96
CA LYS A 81 5.11 -33.52 10.62
C LYS A 81 4.51 -32.13 10.64
N LYS A 82 3.66 -31.84 11.63
CA LYS A 82 3.01 -30.53 11.75
C LYS A 82 4.02 -29.42 12.06
N ILE A 83 4.97 -29.69 12.95
CA ILE A 83 6.08 -28.78 13.25
C ILE A 83 6.89 -28.50 11.99
N ALA A 84 7.28 -29.53 11.24
CA ALA A 84 8.04 -29.36 10.01
C ALA A 84 7.26 -28.56 8.94
N GLU A 85 5.94 -28.76 8.83
CA GLU A 85 5.07 -28.00 7.93
C GLU A 85 5.03 -26.51 8.32
N GLU A 86 4.81 -26.20 9.60
CA GLU A 86 4.74 -24.83 10.08
C GLU A 86 6.12 -24.13 10.03
N GLU A 87 7.21 -24.85 10.29
CA GLU A 87 8.58 -24.33 10.12
C GLU A 87 8.86 -23.97 8.66
N LYS A 88 8.42 -24.82 7.72
CA LYS A 88 8.54 -24.54 6.29
C LYS A 88 7.72 -23.30 5.90
N ARG A 89 6.47 -23.21 6.38
CA ARG A 89 5.60 -22.06 6.12
C ARG A 89 6.19 -20.77 6.68
N LEU A 90 6.76 -20.82 7.89
CA LEU A 90 7.46 -19.69 8.49
C LEU A 90 8.66 -19.27 7.63
N GLN A 91 9.41 -20.22 7.08
CA GLN A 91 10.52 -19.94 6.20
C GLN A 91 10.07 -19.25 4.91
N GLU A 92 9.00 -19.75 4.26
CA GLU A 92 8.41 -19.14 3.06
C GLU A 92 7.97 -17.68 3.33
N ILE A 93 7.31 -17.43 4.46
CA ILE A 93 6.92 -16.07 4.87
C ILE A 93 8.15 -15.16 5.05
N LYS A 94 9.23 -15.65 5.67
CA LYS A 94 10.48 -14.91 5.84
C LYS A 94 11.20 -14.64 4.52
N ASP A 95 11.09 -15.53 3.55
CA ASP A 95 11.69 -15.34 2.21
C ASP A 95 10.91 -14.26 1.44
N ILE A 96 9.57 -14.29 1.51
CA ILE A 96 8.71 -13.25 0.94
C ILE A 96 9.02 -11.89 1.58
N GLN A 97 9.13 -11.82 2.91
CA GLN A 97 9.49 -10.58 3.62
C GLN A 97 10.83 -10.02 3.13
N ARG A 98 11.84 -10.88 2.93
CA ARG A 98 13.14 -10.47 2.39
C ARG A 98 13.04 -9.96 0.95
N SER A 99 12.23 -10.60 0.10
CA SER A 99 11.98 -10.13 -1.27
C SER A 99 11.43 -8.70 -1.27
N TYR A 100 10.39 -8.44 -0.47
CA TYR A 100 9.82 -7.11 -0.34
C TYR A 100 10.83 -6.08 0.19
N GLN A 101 11.66 -6.44 1.16
CA GLN A 101 12.72 -5.55 1.64
C GLN A 101 13.73 -5.20 0.53
N THR A 102 14.11 -6.19 -0.29
CA THR A 102 14.98 -5.94 -1.45
C THR A 102 14.31 -5.03 -2.48
N GLU A 103 13.03 -5.26 -2.79
CA GLU A 103 12.27 -4.42 -3.71
C GLU A 103 12.16 -2.97 -3.19
N MET A 104 11.85 -2.78 -1.91
CA MET A 104 11.81 -1.47 -1.27
C MET A 104 13.17 -0.76 -1.33
N ASN A 105 14.26 -1.47 -1.07
CA ASN A 105 15.60 -0.90 -1.20
C ASN A 105 15.90 -0.47 -2.65
N ASN A 106 15.54 -1.30 -3.64
CA ASN A 106 15.71 -0.96 -5.05
C ASN A 106 14.89 0.27 -5.45
N ILE A 107 13.66 0.40 -4.95
CA ILE A 107 12.82 1.59 -5.17
C ILE A 107 13.48 2.82 -4.54
N ARG A 108 13.98 2.70 -3.30
CA ARG A 108 14.70 3.78 -2.62
C ARG A 108 15.94 4.22 -3.39
N GLU A 109 16.71 3.28 -3.93
CA GLU A 109 17.87 3.60 -4.77
C GLU A 109 17.46 4.34 -6.05
N LYS A 110 16.41 3.90 -6.74
CA LYS A 110 15.87 4.59 -7.92
C LYS A 110 15.38 6.00 -7.60
N ILE A 111 14.71 6.20 -6.46
CA ILE A 111 14.28 7.53 -5.99
C ILE A 111 15.50 8.43 -5.76
N ASN A 112 16.55 7.91 -5.11
CA ASN A 112 17.79 8.67 -4.89
C ASN A 112 18.52 9.00 -6.20
N GLU A 113 18.54 8.08 -7.16
CA GLU A 113 19.09 8.36 -8.50
C GLU A 113 18.29 9.45 -9.22
N ALA A 114 16.95 9.40 -9.16
CA ALA A 114 16.09 10.42 -9.74
C ALA A 114 16.32 11.78 -9.08
N ARG A 115 16.35 11.83 -7.74
CA ARG A 115 16.69 13.05 -6.96
C ARG A 115 18.02 13.62 -7.44
N LYS A 116 19.06 12.80 -7.54
CA LYS A 116 20.39 13.26 -7.96
C LYS A 116 20.34 13.87 -9.36
N ARG A 117 19.73 13.19 -10.34
CA ARG A 117 19.61 13.70 -11.72
C ARG A 117 18.86 15.02 -11.76
N ILE A 118 17.74 15.14 -11.04
CA ILE A 118 16.94 16.37 -10.97
C ILE A 118 17.77 17.50 -10.38
N THR A 119 18.40 17.29 -9.22
CA THR A 119 19.22 18.32 -8.57
C THR A 119 20.39 18.75 -9.46
N GLU A 120 21.07 17.84 -10.15
CA GLU A 120 22.15 18.17 -11.09
C GLU A 120 21.63 19.05 -12.24
N THR A 121 20.51 18.67 -12.87
CA THR A 121 19.93 19.50 -13.95
C THR A 121 19.46 20.87 -13.49
N MET A 122 19.03 21.00 -12.23
CA MET A 122 18.65 22.28 -11.66
C MET A 122 19.88 23.14 -11.38
N GLN A 123 20.96 22.58 -10.83
CA GLN A 123 22.18 23.31 -10.51
C GLN A 123 22.90 23.88 -11.74
N ASP A 124 22.83 23.19 -12.87
CA ASP A 124 23.45 23.64 -14.12
C ASP A 124 22.62 24.68 -14.89
N TYR A 125 21.44 25.07 -14.36
CA TYR A 125 20.48 25.97 -15.00
C TYR A 125 20.42 27.33 -14.31
N ASP A 126 20.45 28.42 -15.11
CA ASP A 126 20.25 29.78 -14.62
C ASP A 126 18.77 30.20 -14.76
N PRO A 127 18.01 30.32 -13.66
CA PRO A 127 16.58 30.65 -13.71
C PRO A 127 16.32 32.17 -13.82
N SER A 128 17.34 33.02 -13.76
CA SER A 128 17.20 34.47 -13.61
C SER A 128 16.42 35.11 -14.77
N GLU A 129 16.67 34.66 -16.00
CA GLU A 129 16.02 35.22 -17.18
C GLU A 129 14.55 34.76 -17.31
N GLU A 130 14.33 33.46 -17.19
CA GLU A 130 13.06 32.78 -17.45
C GLU A 130 12.06 32.91 -16.30
N PHE A 131 12.55 32.73 -15.07
CA PHE A 131 11.72 32.71 -13.86
C PHE A 131 11.89 33.98 -13.02
N GLY A 132 12.92 34.80 -13.26
CA GLY A 132 13.15 36.02 -12.49
C GLY A 132 13.65 35.76 -11.07
N ILE A 133 14.19 34.58 -10.81
CA ILE A 133 14.58 34.08 -9.49
C ILE A 133 16.09 34.28 -9.31
N ASP A 134 16.51 34.79 -8.15
CA ASP A 134 17.93 34.94 -7.84
C ASP A 134 18.57 33.64 -7.33
N ALA A 135 19.90 33.59 -7.30
CA ALA A 135 20.62 32.37 -6.92
C ALA A 135 20.33 31.89 -5.49
N LEU A 136 20.06 32.79 -4.54
CA LEU A 136 19.75 32.41 -3.16
C LEU A 136 18.34 31.82 -3.06
N GLU A 137 17.36 32.45 -3.69
CA GLU A 137 15.99 31.94 -3.75
C GLU A 137 15.93 30.59 -4.49
N TYR A 138 16.77 30.41 -5.52
CA TYR A 138 16.85 29.15 -6.24
C TYR A 138 17.47 28.00 -5.42
N GLU A 139 18.48 28.28 -4.58
CA GLU A 139 19.01 27.30 -3.63
C GLU A 139 17.94 26.81 -2.64
N ASP A 140 17.08 27.70 -2.14
CA ASP A 140 15.97 27.34 -1.26
C ASP A 140 14.92 26.45 -1.96
N ILE A 141 14.67 26.70 -3.25
CA ILE A 141 13.79 25.85 -4.07
C ILE A 141 14.39 24.45 -4.24
N ILE A 142 15.69 24.35 -4.55
CA ILE A 142 16.40 23.06 -4.60
C ILE A 142 16.33 22.35 -3.24
N GLY A 143 16.45 23.08 -2.14
CA GLY A 143 16.25 22.56 -0.78
C GLY A 143 14.85 21.99 -0.57
N SER A 144 13.82 22.67 -1.04
CA SER A 144 12.42 22.22 -0.97
C SER A 144 12.17 20.94 -1.77
N VAL A 145 12.73 20.85 -2.99
CA VAL A 145 12.68 19.64 -3.81
C VAL A 145 13.38 18.47 -3.12
N ASN A 146 14.54 18.71 -2.52
CA ASN A 146 15.26 17.70 -1.76
C ASN A 146 14.45 17.18 -0.56
N ASN A 147 13.82 18.09 0.19
CA ASN A 147 12.93 17.74 1.30
C ASN A 147 11.71 16.93 0.84
N PHE A 148 11.15 17.23 -0.34
CA PHE A 148 10.06 16.45 -0.93
C PHE A 148 10.48 14.98 -1.15
N PHE A 149 11.68 14.74 -1.71
CA PHE A 149 12.21 13.39 -1.85
C PHE A 149 12.47 12.70 -0.51
N ASP A 150 12.97 13.44 0.50
CA ASP A 150 13.20 12.90 1.84
C ASP A 150 11.87 12.46 2.49
N ASN A 151 10.79 13.24 2.33
CA ASN A 151 9.45 12.89 2.80
C ASN A 151 8.91 11.61 2.14
N ILE A 152 9.09 11.45 0.82
CA ILE A 152 8.69 10.23 0.11
C ILE A 152 9.41 9.01 0.72
N ILE A 153 10.73 9.10 0.90
CA ILE A 153 11.54 8.00 1.45
C ILE A 153 11.14 7.66 2.90
N VAL A 154 10.84 8.67 3.73
CA VAL A 154 10.46 8.47 5.14
C VAL A 154 9.06 7.88 5.27
N SER A 155 8.10 8.35 4.46
CA SER A 155 6.71 7.88 4.50
C SER A 155 6.56 6.38 4.23
N ASP A 156 7.48 5.81 3.44
CA ASP A 156 7.52 4.38 3.09
C ASP A 156 8.08 3.51 4.23
N THR A 157 8.86 4.10 5.14
CA THR A 157 9.42 3.38 6.31
C THR A 157 8.52 3.41 7.55
N GLY A 158 7.57 4.36 7.62
CA GLY A 158 6.73 4.59 8.79
C GLY A 158 5.44 3.77 8.86
N LYS A 159 5.03 3.08 7.79
CA LYS A 159 3.76 2.33 7.70
C LYS A 159 3.94 0.82 7.87
N PHE A 160 4.80 0.39 8.79
CA PHE A 160 4.89 -1.02 9.22
C PHE A 160 4.19 -1.27 10.57
N ASP A 161 3.28 -0.39 11.00
CA ASP A 161 2.22 -0.79 11.92
C ASP A 161 1.09 -1.41 11.10
N TYR A 162 0.83 -2.67 11.42
CA TYR A 162 -0.09 -3.57 10.73
C TYR A 162 -1.54 -3.07 10.88
N GLU A 163 -1.99 -2.17 10.00
CA GLU A 163 -3.42 -1.89 9.84
C GLU A 163 -4.03 -2.87 8.82
N GLU A 164 -5.19 -3.42 9.17
CA GLU A 164 -5.92 -4.41 8.37
C GLU A 164 -6.10 -3.95 6.93
N PHE A 165 -5.57 -4.75 6.01
CA PHE A 165 -5.73 -4.58 4.58
C PHE A 165 -7.21 -4.77 4.19
N GLN A 166 -7.96 -3.67 4.09
CA GLN A 166 -9.23 -3.66 3.36
C GLN A 166 -8.89 -3.79 1.88
N ARG A 167 -9.33 -4.90 1.28
CA ARG A 167 -9.22 -5.18 -0.15
C ARG A 167 -10.03 -4.14 -0.93
N GLY A 168 -9.38 -3.03 -1.27
CA GLY A 168 -9.86 -2.03 -2.22
C GLY A 168 -9.83 -2.57 -3.64
N GLU A 169 -10.82 -2.17 -4.41
CA GLU A 169 -11.20 -2.68 -5.73
C GLU A 169 -10.06 -2.63 -6.76
N GLU A 170 -10.10 -3.57 -7.70
CA GLU A 170 -9.27 -3.58 -8.90
C GLU A 170 -9.36 -2.22 -9.60
N ALA A 171 -8.27 -1.45 -9.56
CA ALA A 171 -8.14 -0.27 -10.40
C ALA A 171 -8.12 -0.76 -11.86
N ALA A 172 -9.22 -0.49 -12.57
CA ALA A 172 -9.27 -0.69 -14.01
C ALA A 172 -8.17 0.14 -14.65
N GLU A 173 -7.36 -0.48 -15.52
CA GLU A 173 -6.43 0.22 -16.40
C GLU A 173 -7.22 1.27 -17.21
N GLY A 174 -7.09 2.53 -16.80
CA GLY A 174 -7.61 3.67 -17.53
C GLY A 174 -6.98 3.70 -18.92
N LYS A 175 -7.78 4.04 -19.93
CA LYS A 175 -7.27 4.22 -21.30
C LYS A 175 -6.18 5.27 -21.28
N GLU A 176 -4.98 4.93 -21.78
CA GLU A 176 -3.95 5.92 -22.07
C GLU A 176 -4.49 6.92 -23.09
N TYR A 177 -4.85 8.12 -22.60
CA TYR A 177 -5.10 9.24 -23.49
C TYR A 177 -3.75 9.82 -23.90
N LEU A 178 -3.38 9.59 -25.17
CA LEU A 178 -2.14 10.11 -25.78
C LEU A 178 -2.07 11.66 -25.78
N ASN A 179 -3.15 12.34 -25.43
CA ASN A 179 -3.26 13.79 -25.43
C ASN A 179 -4.09 14.28 -24.23
N LEU A 180 -3.42 14.82 -23.21
CA LEU A 180 -4.01 15.24 -21.93
C LEU A 180 -5.12 16.28 -22.08
N LEU A 181 -5.03 17.17 -23.08
CA LEU A 181 -6.06 18.19 -23.36
C LEU A 181 -7.41 17.61 -23.78
N ASN A 182 -7.40 16.39 -24.32
CA ASN A 182 -8.63 15.69 -24.75
C ASN A 182 -9.13 14.69 -23.70
N ASN A 183 -8.47 14.61 -22.53
CA ASN A 183 -8.87 13.70 -21.48
C ASN A 183 -10.08 14.26 -20.71
N PRO A 184 -11.25 13.59 -20.73
CA PRO A 184 -12.45 14.05 -20.01
C PRO A 184 -12.31 14.10 -18.49
N ASP A 185 -11.30 13.40 -17.94
CA ASP A 185 -11.00 13.33 -16.51
C ASP A 185 -10.28 14.59 -16.00
N TYR A 186 -9.76 15.41 -16.92
CA TYR A 186 -9.10 16.67 -16.60
C TYR A 186 -9.94 17.87 -17.04
N GLU A 187 -9.86 18.95 -16.27
CA GLU A 187 -10.43 20.24 -16.62
C GLU A 187 -9.36 21.32 -16.65
N VAL A 188 -9.39 22.15 -17.69
CA VAL A 188 -8.52 23.32 -17.79
C VAL A 188 -8.98 24.35 -16.77
N VAL A 189 -8.12 24.64 -15.79
CA VAL A 189 -8.37 25.65 -14.76
C VAL A 189 -7.67 26.97 -15.05
N TYR A 190 -6.63 26.96 -15.89
CA TYR A 190 -5.92 28.17 -16.33
C TYR A 190 -5.19 27.91 -17.67
N GLU A 191 -5.05 28.94 -18.51
CA GLU A 191 -4.28 28.86 -19.76
C GLU A 191 -3.61 30.20 -20.09
N LYS A 192 -2.44 30.13 -20.74
CA LYS A 192 -1.67 31.31 -21.20
C LYS A 192 -1.01 31.01 -22.54
N HIS A 193 -1.06 31.96 -23.47
CA HIS A 193 -0.51 31.80 -24.82
C HIS A 193 0.32 33.02 -25.25
N GLY A 194 1.34 32.78 -26.07
CA GLY A 194 2.21 33.82 -26.61
C GLY A 194 3.06 34.52 -25.55
N TRP A 195 3.45 33.80 -24.50
CA TRP A 195 4.30 34.32 -23.43
C TRP A 195 5.79 34.16 -23.77
N ASP A 196 6.60 35.10 -23.31
CA ASP A 196 8.05 35.10 -23.55
C ASP A 196 8.82 34.44 -22.42
N ASN A 197 8.45 34.70 -21.15
CA ASN A 197 9.09 34.09 -19.97
C ASN A 197 8.05 33.56 -18.97
N ALA A 198 8.38 32.48 -18.25
CA ALA A 198 7.48 31.90 -17.25
C ALA A 198 7.09 32.89 -16.14
N LYS A 199 8.02 33.77 -15.73
CA LYS A 199 7.76 34.84 -14.74
C LYS A 199 6.57 35.74 -15.10
N ASP A 200 6.24 35.83 -16.39
CA ASP A 200 5.19 36.72 -16.87
C ASP A 200 3.79 36.24 -16.45
N PHE A 201 3.64 34.96 -16.08
CA PHE A 201 2.33 34.37 -15.74
C PHE A 201 2.34 33.47 -14.50
N LEU A 202 3.50 33.16 -13.92
CA LEU A 202 3.59 32.23 -12.77
C LEU A 202 2.78 32.65 -11.55
N ASP A 203 2.64 33.95 -11.32
CA ASP A 203 1.88 34.48 -10.18
C ASP A 203 0.38 34.58 -10.46
N GLU A 204 -0.06 34.36 -11.71
CA GLU A 204 -1.46 34.41 -12.11
C GLU A 204 -2.24 33.16 -11.64
N PHE A 205 -1.57 32.05 -11.33
CA PHE A 205 -2.20 30.80 -10.87
C PHE A 205 -1.61 30.30 -9.55
N ASN A 206 -2.06 30.86 -8.42
CA ASN A 206 -1.64 30.42 -7.07
C ASN A 206 -2.74 29.67 -6.28
N ASP A 207 -3.96 29.55 -6.82
CA ASP A 207 -5.10 28.89 -6.15
C ASP A 207 -5.08 27.36 -6.30
N ILE A 208 -3.95 26.74 -5.93
CA ILE A 208 -3.83 25.29 -5.85
C ILE A 208 -4.59 24.81 -4.61
N LYS A 209 -5.62 23.99 -4.81
CA LYS A 209 -6.36 23.33 -3.73
C LYS A 209 -5.65 22.08 -3.25
N ASP A 210 -5.73 21.83 -1.95
CA ASP A 210 -5.16 20.66 -1.28
C ASP A 210 -5.78 19.33 -1.76
N LYS A 211 -4.98 18.26 -1.75
CA LYS A 211 -5.34 16.87 -2.13
C LYS A 211 -5.92 16.70 -3.54
N LEU A 212 -5.52 17.55 -4.48
CA LEU A 212 -5.89 17.41 -5.90
C LEU A 212 -4.67 17.19 -6.76
N GLU A 213 -4.89 16.61 -7.93
CA GLU A 213 -3.85 16.39 -8.93
C GLU A 213 -3.92 17.46 -10.02
N TYR A 214 -2.78 18.05 -10.33
CA TYR A 214 -2.63 19.06 -11.36
C TYR A 214 -1.62 18.60 -12.41
N ALA A 215 -1.97 18.79 -13.68
CA ALA A 215 -1.07 18.56 -14.80
C ALA A 215 -0.77 19.90 -15.49
N LEU A 216 0.51 20.24 -15.56
CA LEU A 216 1.02 21.38 -16.30
C LEU A 216 1.38 20.91 -17.70
N TYR A 217 0.71 21.46 -18.70
CA TYR A 217 0.94 21.09 -20.09
C TYR A 217 1.46 22.32 -20.86
N PHE A 218 2.64 22.17 -21.46
CA PHE A 218 3.33 23.22 -22.20
C PHE A 218 3.53 22.83 -23.64
N ARG A 219 3.41 23.81 -24.54
CA ARG A 219 3.99 23.77 -25.87
C ARG A 219 4.98 24.90 -25.98
N ILE A 220 6.25 24.59 -26.23
CA ILE A 220 7.32 25.59 -26.26
C ILE A 220 7.98 25.65 -27.64
N ASN A 221 8.50 26.82 -27.98
CA ASN A 221 9.24 27.05 -29.22
C ASN A 221 10.64 26.40 -29.21
N GLU A 222 11.29 26.33 -30.38
CA GLU A 222 12.60 25.66 -30.52
C GLU A 222 13.69 26.27 -29.65
N SER A 223 13.61 27.57 -29.35
CA SER A 223 14.63 28.25 -28.53
C SER A 223 14.72 27.72 -27.10
N LYS A 224 13.63 27.13 -26.58
CA LYS A 224 13.55 26.57 -25.21
C LYS A 224 13.70 25.05 -25.16
N GLU A 225 13.80 24.40 -26.31
CA GLU A 225 13.87 22.93 -26.43
C GLU A 225 15.14 22.36 -25.75
N ALA A 226 16.26 23.09 -25.81
CA ALA A 226 17.54 22.68 -25.23
C ALA A 226 17.56 22.61 -23.69
N SER A 227 16.68 23.34 -23.01
CA SER A 227 16.60 23.43 -21.55
C SER A 227 15.32 22.84 -20.97
N THR A 228 14.54 22.10 -21.78
CA THR A 228 13.22 21.54 -21.42
C THR A 228 13.18 20.86 -20.05
N MET A 229 14.17 20.00 -19.76
CA MET A 229 14.21 19.25 -18.50
C MET A 229 14.48 20.15 -17.28
N ALA A 230 15.43 21.07 -17.40
CA ALA A 230 15.75 22.02 -16.33
C ALA A 230 14.61 23.04 -16.10
N PHE A 231 13.96 23.47 -17.18
CA PHE A 231 12.75 24.30 -17.12
C PHE A 231 11.63 23.57 -16.36
N ALA A 232 11.32 22.32 -16.72
CA ALA A 232 10.29 21.52 -16.07
C ALA A 232 10.59 21.30 -14.58
N ASN A 233 11.84 20.93 -14.25
CA ASN A 233 12.27 20.66 -12.88
C ASN A 233 12.22 21.94 -12.02
N THR A 234 12.68 23.07 -12.56
CA THR A 234 12.60 24.38 -11.90
C THR A 234 11.15 24.77 -11.62
N LEU A 235 10.28 24.64 -12.62
CA LEU A 235 8.87 24.96 -12.48
C LEU A 235 8.18 24.10 -11.42
N LEU A 236 8.37 22.78 -11.46
CA LEU A 236 7.83 21.87 -10.46
C LEU A 236 8.39 22.17 -9.07
N GLY A 237 9.69 22.48 -8.97
CA GLY A 237 10.33 22.90 -7.73
C GLY A 237 9.72 24.15 -7.12
N ILE A 238 9.44 25.17 -7.94
CA ILE A 238 8.75 26.40 -7.51
C ILE A 238 7.36 26.06 -6.94
N LEU A 239 6.59 25.19 -7.63
CA LEU A 239 5.26 24.80 -7.17
C LEU A 239 5.29 24.02 -5.86
N ILE A 240 6.25 23.11 -5.70
CA ILE A 240 6.47 22.37 -4.45
C ILE A 240 6.83 23.35 -3.33
N ALA A 241 7.76 24.28 -3.56
CA ALA A 241 8.17 25.28 -2.57
C ALA A 241 7.02 26.21 -2.15
N ARG A 242 6.17 26.62 -3.10
CA ARG A 242 4.99 27.47 -2.85
C ARG A 242 3.85 26.75 -2.12
N ASN A 243 3.82 25.42 -2.13
CA ASN A 243 2.71 24.61 -1.60
C ASN A 243 3.19 23.52 -0.62
N THR A 244 4.23 23.80 0.17
CA THR A 244 4.82 22.85 1.14
C THR A 244 3.83 22.37 2.21
N ASP A 245 2.73 23.08 2.42
CA ASP A 245 1.64 22.75 3.33
C ASP A 245 0.53 21.87 2.73
N LYS A 246 0.59 21.56 1.42
CA LYS A 246 -0.45 20.84 0.69
C LYS A 246 0.05 19.49 0.17
N GLU A 247 -0.82 18.47 0.17
CA GLU A 247 -0.55 17.12 -0.35
C GLU A 247 -1.00 16.99 -1.82
N SER A 248 -0.73 18.01 -2.64
CA SER A 248 -1.15 18.04 -4.05
C SER A 248 -0.07 17.49 -4.97
N ASN A 249 -0.48 16.71 -5.98
CA ASN A 249 0.44 16.13 -6.96
C ASN A 249 0.53 17.02 -8.20
N PHE A 250 1.75 17.21 -8.71
CA PHE A 250 2.00 17.96 -9.93
C PHE A 250 2.71 17.10 -10.97
N THR A 251 2.20 17.10 -12.19
CA THR A 251 2.89 16.55 -13.36
C THR A 251 3.21 17.67 -14.35
N CYS A 252 4.29 17.53 -15.11
CA CYS A 252 4.69 18.51 -16.12
C CYS A 252 5.00 17.81 -17.44
N ASN A 253 4.27 18.18 -18.47
CA ASN A 253 4.40 17.68 -19.82
C ASN A 253 4.76 18.83 -20.74
N ILE A 254 5.83 18.68 -21.52
CA ILE A 254 6.30 19.71 -22.44
C ILE A 254 6.42 19.10 -23.82
N GLU A 255 5.78 19.74 -24.79
CA GLU A 255 5.82 19.40 -26.20
C GLU A 255 6.36 20.56 -27.03
N LYS A 256 6.77 20.25 -28.26
CA LYS A 256 7.18 21.26 -29.23
C LYS A 256 5.95 21.98 -29.78
N SER A 257 6.03 23.31 -29.89
CA SER A 257 4.95 24.09 -30.48
C SER A 257 4.90 23.96 -32.01
N GLU A 258 3.69 23.92 -32.56
CA GLU A 258 3.44 23.85 -34.00
C GLU A 258 3.42 25.24 -34.67
N ASP A 259 3.16 26.30 -33.90
CA ASP A 259 3.02 27.68 -34.38
C ASP A 259 4.18 28.61 -33.98
N ASP A 260 5.25 28.01 -33.44
CA ASP A 260 6.45 28.68 -32.92
C ASP A 260 6.19 29.67 -31.77
N LYS A 261 5.02 29.58 -31.12
CA LYS A 261 4.69 30.33 -29.90
C LYS A 261 4.63 29.43 -28.68
N ASN A 262 4.81 30.03 -27.51
CA ASN A 262 4.69 29.30 -26.26
C ASN A 262 3.22 29.26 -25.79
N HIS A 263 2.76 28.09 -25.37
CA HIS A 263 1.43 27.86 -24.80
C HIS A 263 1.54 27.08 -23.50
N PHE A 264 0.66 27.39 -22.56
CA PHE A 264 0.57 26.76 -21.26
C PHE A 264 -0.89 26.49 -20.90
N TRP A 265 -1.15 25.33 -20.33
CA TRP A 265 -2.41 24.94 -19.72
C TRP A 265 -2.14 24.33 -18.35
N LEU A 266 -2.89 24.77 -17.35
CA LEU A 266 -3.01 24.11 -16.06
C LEU A 266 -4.30 23.29 -16.06
N LEU A 267 -4.13 21.98 -15.92
CA LEU A 267 -5.21 21.00 -15.87
C LEU A 267 -5.37 20.52 -14.43
N ARG A 268 -6.61 20.33 -13.99
CA ARG A 268 -6.95 19.72 -12.70
C ARG A 268 -7.70 18.42 -12.93
N HIS A 269 -7.32 17.36 -12.22
CA HIS A 269 -8.09 16.11 -12.24
C HIS A 269 -9.43 16.30 -11.51
N ARG A 270 -10.50 15.77 -12.10
CA ARG A 270 -11.86 15.83 -11.55
C ARG A 270 -12.12 14.84 -10.43
#